data_AF-A0AB39VIJ6-F1
#
_entry.id   AF-A0AB39VIJ6-F1
#
_cell.length_a   1.000
_cell.length_b   1.000
_cell.length_c   1.000
_cell.angle_alpha   90.00
_cell.angle_beta   90.00
_cell.angle_gamma   90.00
#
_symmetry.space_group_name_H-M   'P 1'
#
loop_
_entity.id
_entity.type
_entity.pdbx_description
1 polymer ?
#
loop_
_entity_poly.entity_id
_entity_poly.type
_entity_poly.pdbx_seq_one_letter_code
_entity_poly.pdbx_strand_id
1 'polypeptide(L)' 'MMTYSSLLGTPKFTSKLNNFVNDNNLSHKDIDDIANEISKINSDKNDVFAKELKKIGKRKKLKAIHEMNFTLLQKLMKI' A
#
# COMPACT_ATOMS: atom_id res chain seq x y z
N MET A 1 26.75 -9.13 -2.88
CA MET A 1 25.34 -9.23 -3.36
C MET A 1 24.43 -8.96 -2.17
N MET A 2 23.62 -7.89 -2.19
CA MET A 2 22.66 -7.63 -1.10
C MET A 2 21.58 -8.70 -1.09
N THR A 3 21.29 -9.30 0.07
CA THR A 3 20.21 -10.28 0.21
C THR A 3 18.87 -9.55 0.22
N TYR A 4 17.80 -10.18 -0.27
CA TYR A 4 16.44 -9.59 -0.25
C TYR A 4 16.03 -9.09 1.14
N SER A 5 16.52 -9.75 2.19
CA SER A 5 16.30 -9.37 3.59
C SER A 5 16.90 -8.01 3.97
N SER A 6 18.00 -7.61 3.33
CA SER A 6 18.64 -6.30 3.55
C SER A 6 17.93 -5.15 2.82
N LEU A 7 16.98 -5.44 1.95
CA LEU A 7 16.21 -4.43 1.21
C LEU A 7 14.87 -4.11 1.86
N LEU A 8 14.31 -5.01 2.67
CA LEU A 8 13.09 -4.76 3.43
C LEU A 8 13.26 -3.54 4.34
N GLY A 9 12.29 -2.63 4.38
CA GLY A 9 12.36 -1.37 5.12
C GLY A 9 13.05 -0.22 4.39
N THR A 10 13.67 -0.46 3.23
CA THR A 10 14.41 0.59 2.50
C THR A 10 13.52 1.40 1.55
N PRO A 11 13.83 2.68 1.28
CA PRO A 11 13.07 3.50 0.34
C PRO A 11 12.95 2.86 -1.07
N LYS A 12 14.01 2.21 -1.54
CA LYS A 12 14.05 1.53 -2.84
C LYS A 12 13.08 0.35 -2.88
N PHE A 13 13.02 -0.43 -1.80
CA PHE A 13 12.08 -1.54 -1.68
C PHE A 13 10.63 -1.04 -1.58
N THR A 14 10.36 -0.06 -0.73
CA THR A 14 9.04 0.54 -0.61
C THR A 14 8.54 1.12 -1.94
N SER A 15 9.42 1.77 -2.72
CA SER A 15 9.08 2.26 -4.06
C SER A 15 8.70 1.13 -5.02
N LYS A 16 9.49 0.04 -5.07
CA LYS A 16 9.18 -1.13 -5.90
C LYS A 16 7.87 -1.80 -5.49
N LEU A 17 7.62 -1.93 -4.19
CA LEU A 17 6.38 -2.50 -3.66
C LEU A 17 5.17 -1.63 -4.03
N ASN A 18 5.32 -0.32 -3.96
CA ASN A 18 4.28 0.62 -4.38
C ASN A 18 3.99 0.55 -5.88
N ASN A 19 5.02 0.40 -6.72
CA ASN A 19 4.85 0.19 -8.15
C ASN A 19 4.11 -1.11 -8.43
N PHE A 20 4.53 -2.23 -7.82
CA PHE A 20 3.82 -3.50 -7.93
C PHE A 20 2.32 -3.39 -7.59
N VAL A 21 1.99 -2.73 -6.48
CA VAL A 21 0.61 -2.49 -6.05
C VAL A 21 -0.19 -1.68 -7.09
N ASN A 22 0.44 -0.73 -7.78
CA ASN A 22 -0.21 0.11 -8.77
C ASN A 22 -0.34 -0.60 -10.12
N ASP A 23 0.73 -1.26 -10.58
CA ASP A 23 0.77 -1.99 -11.84
C ASP A 23 -0.24 -3.14 -11.88
N ASN A 24 -0.61 -3.68 -10.71
CA ASN A 24 -1.61 -4.74 -10.56
C ASN A 24 -2.99 -4.21 -10.11
N ASN A 25 -3.21 -2.90 -10.11
CA ASN A 25 -4.48 -2.27 -9.74
C ASN A 25 -5.05 -2.71 -8.35
N LEU A 26 -4.19 -3.09 -7.41
CA LEU A 26 -4.64 -3.63 -6.12
C LEU A 26 -5.39 -2.56 -5.31
N SER A 27 -6.61 -2.86 -4.87
CA SER A 27 -7.37 -1.97 -4.00
C SER A 27 -6.77 -1.91 -2.59
N HIS A 28 -7.23 -0.95 -1.77
CA HIS A 28 -6.81 -0.89 -0.38
C HIS A 28 -7.21 -2.14 0.42
N LYS A 29 -8.33 -2.80 0.06
CA LYS A 29 -8.77 -4.05 0.68
C LYS A 29 -7.83 -5.21 0.32
N ASP A 30 -7.51 -5.36 -0.97
CA ASP A 30 -6.59 -6.41 -1.43
C ASP A 30 -5.23 -6.31 -0.73
N ILE A 31 -4.73 -5.08 -0.56
CA ILE A 31 -3.46 -4.82 0.14
C ILE A 31 -3.54 -5.22 1.62
N ASP A 32 -4.65 -4.90 2.29
CA ASP A 32 -4.85 -5.23 3.70
C ASP A 32 -4.97 -6.76 3.90
N ASP A 33 -5.68 -7.45 3.00
CA ASP A 33 -5.83 -8.90 3.03
C ASP A 33 -4.49 -9.60 2.79
N ILE A 34 -3.72 -9.18 1.78
CA ILE A 34 -2.36 -9.71 1.53
C ILE A 34 -1.46 -9.47 2.74
N ALA A 35 -1.49 -8.28 3.34
CA ALA A 35 -0.68 -7.98 4.53
C ALA A 35 -1.05 -8.87 5.72
N ASN A 36 -2.34 -9.16 5.91
CA ASN A 36 -2.83 -10.03 6.97
C ASN A 36 -2.41 -11.49 6.73
N GLU A 37 -2.52 -12.01 5.51
CA GLU A 37 -2.05 -13.37 5.19
C GLU A 37 -0.53 -13.52 5.41
N ILE A 38 0.26 -12.51 5.00
CA ILE A 38 1.71 -12.53 5.20
C ILE A 38 2.07 -12.47 6.69
N SER A 39 1.32 -11.73 7.50
CA SER A 39 1.56 -11.65 8.95
C SER A 39 1.32 -12.97 9.69
N LYS A 40 0.55 -13.91 9.11
CA LYS A 40 0.35 -15.26 9.68
C LYS A 40 1.58 -16.17 9.48
N ILE A 41 2.50 -15.79 8.59
CA ILE A 41 3.72 -16.57 8.33
C ILE A 41 4.79 -16.10 9.31
N ASN A 42 5.09 -16.92 10.33
CA ASN A 42 6.04 -16.62 11.41
C ASN A 42 7.47 -16.34 10.90
N SER A 43 7.76 -15.07 10.60
CA SER A 43 9.09 -14.55 10.28
C SER A 43 9.14 -13.04 10.46
N ASP A 44 10.17 -12.53 11.15
CA ASP A 44 10.41 -11.09 11.34
C ASP A 44 10.42 -10.30 10.02
N LYS A 45 10.84 -10.95 8.93
CA LYS A 45 10.90 -10.35 7.58
C LYS A 45 9.50 -10.15 7.00
N ASN A 46 8.60 -11.11 7.22
CA ASN A 46 7.20 -11.01 6.80
C ASN A 46 6.47 -9.94 7.59
N ASP A 47 6.87 -9.74 8.85
CA ASP A 47 6.33 -8.70 9.71
C ASP A 47 6.66 -7.28 9.20
N VAL A 48 7.90 -7.06 8.73
CA VAL A 48 8.30 -5.82 8.06
C VAL A 48 7.55 -5.63 6.74
N PHE A 49 7.43 -6.69 5.93
CA PHE A 49 6.71 -6.65 4.65
C PHE A 49 5.23 -6.29 4.83
N ALA A 50 4.54 -6.94 5.78
CA ALA A 50 3.14 -6.66 6.10
C ALA A 50 2.94 -5.21 6.58
N LYS A 51 3.86 -4.69 7.41
CA LYS A 51 3.81 -3.29 7.86
C LYS A 51 3.95 -2.31 6.70
N GLU A 52 4.81 -2.59 5.73
CA GLU A 52 4.93 -1.75 4.53
C GLU A 52 3.69 -1.78 3.65
N LEU A 53 3.09 -2.96 3.42
CA LEU A 53 1.82 -3.07 2.70
C LEU A 53 0.71 -2.27 3.39
N LYS A 54 0.55 -2.39 4.71
CA LYS A 54 -0.45 -1.62 5.47
C LYS A 54 -0.26 -0.10 5.33
N LYS A 55 0.99 0.38 5.26
CA LYS A 55 1.27 1.81 5.00
C LYS A 55 0.80 2.21 3.59
N ILE A 56 1.01 1.37 2.58
CA ILE A 56 0.55 1.62 1.20
C ILE A 56 -0.98 1.60 1.14
N GLY A 57 -1.64 0.62 1.76
CA GLY A 57 -3.10 0.51 1.83
C GLY A 57 -3.75 1.76 2.43
N LYS A 58 -3.22 2.25 3.56
CA LYS A 58 -3.67 3.52 4.19
C LYS A 58 -3.56 4.72 3.24
N ARG A 59 -2.44 4.85 2.52
CA ARG A 59 -2.25 5.94 1.55
C ARG A 59 -3.24 5.87 0.39
N LYS A 60 -3.49 4.67 -0.16
CA LYS A 60 -4.50 4.47 -1.22
C LYS A 60 -5.90 4.84 -0.73
N LYS A 61 -6.28 4.42 0.48
CA LYS A 61 -7.57 4.77 1.08
C LYS A 61 -7.76 6.28 1.23
N LEU A 62 -6.74 6.98 1.74
CA LEU A 62 -6.78 8.44 1.87
C LEU A 62 -6.90 9.15 0.52
N LYS A 63 -6.16 8.69 -0.49
CA LYS A 63 -6.25 9.22 -1.85
C LYS A 63 -7.65 9.06 -2.44
N ALA A 64 -8.25 7.87 -2.30
CA ALA A 64 -9.61 7.62 -2.76
C ALA A 64 -10.65 8.51 -2.06
N ILE A 65 -10.53 8.73 -0.75
CA ILE A 65 -11.40 9.65 0.00
C ILE A 65 -11.22 11.09 -0.49
N HIS A 66 -9.99 11.52 -0.72
CA HIS A 66 -9.70 12.86 -1.21
C HIS A 66 -10.28 13.10 -2.61
N GLU A 67 -10.11 12.15 -3.53
CA GLU A 67 -10.67 12.19 -4.88
C GLU A 67 -12.21 12.23 -4.85
N MET A 68 -12.84 11.42 -3.99
CA MET A 68 -14.28 11.43 -3.79
C MET A 68 -14.78 12.79 -3.26
N ASN A 69 -14.12 13.34 -2.24
CA ASN A 69 -14.48 14.63 -1.67
C ASN A 69 -14.32 15.77 -2.67
N PHE A 70 -13.22 15.78 -3.43
CA PHE A 70 -12.99 16.76 -4.49
C PHE A 70 -14.10 16.71 -5.55
N THR A 71 -14.46 15.50 -6.01
CA THR A 71 -15.53 15.28 -6.99
C THR A 71 -16.89 15.78 -6.46
N LEU A 72 -17.19 15.53 -5.18
CA LEU A 72 -18.43 16.01 -4.56
C LEU A 72 -18.48 17.54 -4.49
N LEU A 73 -17.37 18.19 -4.14
CA LEU A 73 -17.27 19.65 -4.11
C LEU A 73 -17.49 20.27 -5.50
N GLN A 74 -16.88 19.72 -6.55
CA GLN A 74 -17.09 20.19 -7.93
C GLN A 74 -18.58 20.14 -8.33
N LYS A 75 -19.25 19.01 -8.05
CA LYS A 75 -20.69 18.85 -8.31
C LYS A 75 -21.55 19.88 -7.56
N LEU A 76 -21.24 20.13 -6.28
CA LEU A 76 -21.97 21.09 -5.47
C LEU A 76 -21.77 22.54 -5.95
N MET A 77 -20.55 22.87 -6.39
CA MET A 77 -20.21 24.20 -6.89
C MET A 77 -20.64 24.44 -8.34
N LYS A 78 -21.18 23.43 -9.04
CA LYS A 78 -21.48 23.46 -10.49
C LYS A 78 -20.28 23.94 -11.33
N ILE A 79 -19.07 23.59 -10.91
CA ILE A 79 -17.82 23.80 -11.67
C ILE A 79 -17.57 22.56 -12.51
#